data_AF-A0A968VKV9-F1
#
_entry.id   AF-A0A968VKV9-F1
#
_cell.length_a   1.000
_cell.length_b   1.000
_cell.length_c   1.000
_cell.angle_alpha   90.00
_cell.angle_beta   90.00
_cell.angle_gamma   90.00
#
_symmetry.space_group_name_H-M   'P 1'
#
loop_
_entity.id
_entity.type
_entity.pdbx_description
1 polymer ?
#
loop_
_entity_poly.entity_id
_entity_poly.type
_entity_poly.pdbx_seq_one_letter_code
_entity_poly.pdbx_strand_id
1 'polypeptide(L)'
;MRARTSVLLWPPYLGLLALVALLASALWRIPPVDVAHAQATPDDFNPSVNGVSFALALQPDGRILAGGDFRFVGGQTRNRIARINPDGGLDPAFDPNANNLSATVVVQPDGKILVAGAFSVIGGQQRAGLARLNTAVAARQELTVSADGTTVTWTRGGASPELAWVTFEFARDGEPFTPLGFGARSSGGWQLAGLSLPDGQSYRLRARGIYEGSLVETVLRVESSLEPTPTTGPTSTPGPTPPSRVQIYLPLVAR
;
A
#
# COMPACT_ATOMS: atom_id res chain seq x y z
N MET A 1 -6.84 -39.07 85.05
CA MET A 1 -6.11 -40.03 84.20
C MET A 1 -6.15 -39.51 82.77
N ARG A 2 -5.00 -39.08 82.23
CA ARG A 2 -4.89 -38.48 80.89
C ARG A 2 -4.78 -39.61 79.86
N ALA A 3 -5.73 -39.70 78.94
CA ALA A 3 -5.66 -40.60 77.79
C ALA A 3 -4.96 -39.93 76.61
N ARG A 4 -4.14 -40.74 75.95
CA ARG A 4 -3.10 -40.39 74.96
C ARG A 4 -3.65 -40.15 73.55
N THR A 5 -2.99 -39.21 72.88
CA THR A 5 -2.54 -39.17 71.48
C THR A 5 -3.00 -40.27 70.52
N SER A 6 -3.52 -39.86 69.36
CA SER A 6 -3.22 -40.47 68.06
C SER A 6 -3.40 -39.43 66.95
N VAL A 7 -2.28 -38.91 66.46
CA VAL A 7 -2.18 -38.07 65.26
C VAL A 7 -2.07 -39.02 64.08
N LEU A 8 -3.06 -39.05 63.19
CA LEU A 8 -2.96 -39.77 61.93
C LEU A 8 -2.30 -38.85 60.89
N LEU A 9 -0.99 -39.03 60.65
CA LEU A 9 -0.32 -38.45 59.48
C LEU A 9 -0.79 -39.19 58.22
N TRP A 10 -1.27 -38.46 57.22
CA TRP A 10 -1.46 -38.95 55.85
C TRP A 10 -0.27 -38.52 54.97
N PRO A 11 0.27 -39.39 54.09
CA PRO A 11 1.42 -39.08 53.26
C PRO A 11 1.06 -38.17 52.06
N PRO A 12 2.00 -37.35 51.54
CA PRO A 12 1.70 -36.30 50.57
C PRO A 12 1.89 -36.79 49.13
N TYR A 13 1.12 -37.77 48.65
CA TYR A 13 1.18 -38.18 47.23
C TYR A 13 -0.16 -38.70 46.72
N LEU A 14 -1.15 -37.83 46.53
CA LEU A 14 -2.39 -38.13 45.79
C LEU A 14 -2.98 -36.87 45.13
N GLY A 15 -2.10 -36.02 44.59
CA GLY A 15 -2.46 -34.79 43.88
C GLY A 15 -2.16 -34.82 42.38
N LEU A 16 -2.17 -36.00 41.72
CA LEU A 16 -1.80 -36.08 40.30
C LEU A 16 -2.75 -36.85 39.37
N LEU A 17 -3.92 -37.31 39.81
CA LEU A 17 -4.86 -38.03 38.93
C LEU A 17 -6.32 -37.57 39.07
N ALA A 18 -6.55 -36.26 38.92
CA ALA A 18 -7.90 -35.71 38.71
C ALA A 18 -7.91 -34.44 37.81
N LEU A 19 -7.01 -34.35 36.81
CA LEU A 19 -6.97 -33.24 35.85
C LEU A 19 -7.16 -33.68 34.38
N VAL A 20 -7.82 -34.82 34.11
CA VAL A 20 -8.03 -35.28 32.71
C VAL A 20 -9.48 -35.66 32.37
N ALA A 21 -10.45 -35.50 33.28
CA ALA A 21 -11.85 -35.90 32.98
C ALA A 21 -12.92 -34.87 33.36
N LEU A 22 -12.65 -33.57 33.16
CA LEU A 22 -13.67 -32.51 33.23
C LEU A 22 -13.39 -31.35 32.24
N LEU A 23 -12.93 -31.70 31.03
CA LEU A 23 -12.74 -30.76 29.91
C LEU A 23 -13.21 -31.40 28.58
N ALA A 24 -14.33 -32.12 28.59
CA ALA A 24 -14.90 -32.72 27.37
C ALA A 24 -16.42 -32.50 27.24
N SER A 25 -16.94 -31.37 27.71
CA SER A 25 -18.33 -30.95 27.44
C SER A 25 -18.50 -29.45 27.15
N ALA A 26 -17.40 -28.71 26.99
CA ALA A 26 -17.45 -27.45 26.24
C ALA A 26 -17.44 -27.78 24.75
N LEU A 27 -18.55 -28.35 24.26
CA LEU A 27 -18.80 -28.38 22.82
C LEU A 27 -18.71 -26.94 22.33
N TRP A 28 -17.75 -26.74 21.43
CA TRP A 28 -17.55 -25.59 20.60
C TRP A 28 -18.85 -25.31 19.82
N ARG A 29 -19.81 -24.61 20.44
CA ARG A 29 -20.86 -23.92 19.70
C ARG A 29 -20.19 -22.69 19.11
N ILE A 30 -19.59 -22.87 17.93
CA ILE A 30 -19.49 -21.76 16.99
C ILE A 30 -20.93 -21.25 16.86
N PRO A 31 -21.27 -20.00 17.27
CA PRO A 31 -22.52 -19.43 16.83
C PRO A 31 -22.55 -19.56 15.31
N PRO A 32 -23.70 -19.87 14.66
CA PRO A 32 -23.76 -19.78 13.22
C PRO A 32 -23.16 -18.42 12.85
N VAL A 33 -22.08 -18.44 12.06
CA VAL A 33 -21.63 -17.22 11.41
C VAL A 33 -22.81 -16.91 10.51
N ASP A 34 -23.67 -15.99 10.94
CA ASP A 34 -24.55 -15.29 10.03
C ASP A 34 -23.61 -14.56 9.09
N VAL A 35 -23.15 -15.27 8.07
CA VAL A 35 -22.66 -14.67 6.85
C VAL A 35 -23.92 -14.10 6.23
N ALA A 36 -24.41 -12.99 6.80
CA ALA A 36 -25.19 -12.06 6.05
C ALA A 36 -24.31 -11.77 4.84
N HIS A 37 -24.68 -12.34 3.70
CA HIS A 37 -24.18 -11.89 2.41
C HIS A 37 -24.71 -10.47 2.30
N ALA A 38 -24.02 -9.52 2.92
CA ALA A 38 -24.26 -8.11 2.70
C ALA A 38 -24.07 -7.93 1.20
N GLN A 39 -25.18 -7.83 0.47
CA GLN A 39 -25.12 -7.50 -0.93
C GLN A 39 -24.46 -6.14 -0.99
N ALA A 40 -23.25 -6.10 -1.54
CA ALA A 40 -22.55 -4.84 -1.77
C ALA A 40 -23.46 -4.01 -2.68
N THR A 41 -23.96 -2.89 -2.16
CA THR A 41 -24.64 -1.90 -2.98
C THR A 41 -23.57 -1.18 -3.78
N PRO A 42 -23.73 -1.02 -5.11
CA PRO A 42 -22.86 -0.16 -5.90
C PRO A 42 -22.75 1.22 -5.25
N ASP A 43 -21.54 1.76 -5.17
CA ASP A 43 -21.33 3.17 -4.82
C ASP A 43 -21.55 4.06 -6.05
N ASP A 44 -21.16 5.33 -5.96
CA ASP A 44 -21.34 6.31 -7.04
C ASP A 44 -20.34 6.12 -8.21
N PHE A 45 -19.48 5.09 -8.18
CA PHE A 45 -18.53 4.81 -9.26
C PHE A 45 -19.26 4.33 -10.53
N ASN A 46 -19.59 5.28 -11.41
CA ASN A 46 -20.25 5.00 -12.69
C ASN A 46 -19.54 5.71 -13.85
N PRO A 47 -18.54 5.06 -14.48
CA PRO A 47 -17.81 5.63 -15.63
C PRO A 47 -18.64 5.73 -16.91
N SER A 48 -19.88 5.21 -16.94
CA SER A 48 -20.77 5.27 -18.10
C SER A 48 -20.10 4.77 -19.41
N VAL A 49 -19.51 3.58 -19.36
CA VAL A 49 -18.90 2.91 -20.51
C VAL A 49 -20.00 2.32 -21.41
N ASN A 50 -20.03 2.67 -22.70
CA ASN A 50 -21.17 2.37 -23.57
C ASN A 50 -21.11 0.99 -24.29
N GLY A 51 -20.32 0.06 -23.78
CA GLY A 51 -20.09 -1.23 -24.41
C GLY A 51 -19.45 -2.22 -23.45
N VAL A 52 -18.98 -3.35 -23.99
CA VAL A 52 -18.40 -4.41 -23.15
C VAL A 52 -16.94 -4.07 -22.86
N SER A 53 -16.56 -4.12 -21.57
CA SER A 53 -15.16 -4.14 -21.15
C SER A 53 -14.73 -5.60 -20.97
N PHE A 54 -13.69 -6.02 -21.69
CA PHE A 54 -13.15 -7.39 -21.62
C PHE A 54 -11.95 -7.50 -20.67
N ALA A 55 -11.24 -6.40 -20.44
CA ALA A 55 -10.05 -6.36 -19.61
C ALA A 55 -10.03 -5.14 -18.71
N LEU A 56 -9.51 -5.32 -17.50
CA LEU A 56 -9.25 -4.26 -16.54
C LEU A 56 -7.83 -4.44 -15.99
N ALA A 57 -7.13 -3.33 -15.77
CA ALA A 57 -5.90 -3.30 -15.01
C ALA A 57 -5.88 -2.11 -14.07
N LEU A 58 -5.59 -2.35 -12.79
CA LEU A 58 -5.43 -1.30 -11.80
C LEU A 58 -4.03 -0.69 -11.92
N GLN A 59 -3.98 0.64 -11.89
CA GLN A 59 -2.74 1.37 -11.79
C GLN A 59 -2.40 1.69 -10.32
N PRO A 60 -1.12 1.89 -10.00
CA PRO A 60 -0.66 2.15 -8.62
C PRO A 60 -1.30 3.39 -7.98
N ASP A 61 -1.61 4.40 -8.79
CA ASP A 61 -2.28 5.65 -8.42
C ASP A 61 -3.80 5.50 -8.24
N GLY A 62 -4.34 4.28 -8.34
CA GLY A 62 -5.75 3.96 -8.20
C GLY A 62 -6.56 4.14 -9.49
N ARG A 63 -5.95 4.59 -10.59
CA ARG A 63 -6.64 4.67 -11.89
C ARG A 63 -6.87 3.27 -12.47
N ILE A 64 -7.92 3.12 -13.25
CA ILE A 64 -8.32 1.85 -13.84
C ILE A 64 -8.18 1.96 -15.36
N LEU A 65 -7.39 1.07 -15.95
CA LEU A 65 -7.38 0.88 -17.40
C LEU A 65 -8.49 -0.09 -17.78
N ALA A 66 -9.27 0.28 -18.78
CA ALA A 66 -10.31 -0.56 -19.36
C ALA A 66 -10.03 -0.82 -20.84
N GLY A 67 -10.06 -2.10 -21.23
CA GLY A 67 -9.93 -2.56 -22.60
C GLY A 67 -11.18 -3.31 -23.04
N GLY A 68 -11.74 -3.01 -24.22
CA GLY A 68 -12.98 -3.65 -24.66
C GLY A 68 -13.52 -3.22 -26.02
N ASP A 69 -14.81 -3.50 -26.24
CA ASP A 69 -15.61 -3.11 -27.42
C ASP A 69 -16.54 -1.93 -27.13
N PHE A 70 -16.04 -0.91 -26.43
CA PHE A 70 -16.75 0.36 -26.23
C PHE A 70 -16.23 1.46 -27.17
N ARG A 71 -17.01 2.52 -27.33
CA ARG A 71 -16.68 3.71 -28.15
C ARG A 71 -16.77 5.02 -27.37
N PHE A 72 -17.42 4.98 -26.20
CA PHE A 72 -17.65 6.13 -25.34
C PHE A 72 -17.49 5.76 -23.88
N VAL A 73 -16.95 6.70 -23.11
CA VAL A 73 -16.84 6.66 -21.64
C VAL A 73 -17.19 8.05 -21.13
N GLY A 74 -18.08 8.16 -20.15
CA GLY A 74 -18.52 9.46 -19.61
C GLY A 74 -19.08 10.41 -20.69
N GLY A 75 -19.70 9.88 -21.75
CA GLY A 75 -20.22 10.67 -22.88
C GLY A 75 -19.17 11.18 -23.87
N GLN A 76 -17.88 10.94 -23.65
CA GLN A 76 -16.81 11.32 -24.58
C GLN A 76 -16.37 10.13 -25.44
N THR A 77 -16.00 10.40 -26.70
CA THR A 77 -15.43 9.38 -27.58
C THR A 77 -14.13 8.85 -26.99
N ARG A 78 -14.12 7.55 -26.70
CA ARG A 78 -12.95 6.81 -26.25
C ARG A 78 -13.05 5.40 -26.76
N ASN A 79 -12.31 5.12 -27.83
CA ASN A 79 -12.44 3.85 -28.53
C ASN A 79 -11.56 2.79 -27.87
N ARG A 80 -12.22 1.73 -27.40
CA ARG A 80 -11.64 0.43 -27.01
C ARG A 80 -10.73 0.42 -25.80
N ILE A 81 -10.03 1.51 -25.52
CA ILE A 81 -9.05 1.61 -24.45
C ILE A 81 -9.27 2.94 -23.75
N ALA A 82 -9.54 2.90 -22.44
CA ALA A 82 -9.79 4.05 -21.61
C ALA A 82 -9.00 3.96 -20.31
N ARG A 83 -8.73 5.12 -19.72
CA ARG A 83 -8.26 5.22 -18.34
C ARG A 83 -9.30 5.98 -17.54
N ILE A 84 -9.74 5.38 -16.45
CA ILE A 84 -10.78 5.89 -15.55
C ILE A 84 -10.09 6.28 -14.25
N ASN A 85 -10.40 7.46 -13.73
CA ASN A 85 -9.92 7.97 -12.46
C ASN A 85 -10.59 7.22 -11.29
N PRO A 86 -10.00 7.28 -10.07
CA PRO A 86 -10.59 6.61 -8.90
C PRO A 86 -12.02 7.07 -8.56
N ASP A 87 -12.39 8.28 -8.98
CA ASP A 87 -13.73 8.86 -8.81
C ASP A 87 -14.74 8.43 -9.90
N GLY A 88 -14.32 7.57 -10.84
CA GLY A 88 -15.15 7.12 -11.97
C GLY A 88 -15.10 8.04 -13.19
N GLY A 89 -14.46 9.20 -13.11
CA GLY A 89 -14.31 10.11 -14.25
C GLY A 89 -13.35 9.56 -15.32
N LEU A 90 -13.61 9.86 -16.60
CA LEU A 90 -12.65 9.56 -17.67
C LEU A 90 -11.40 10.44 -17.54
N ASP A 91 -10.20 9.88 -17.76
CA ASP A 91 -8.98 10.65 -17.98
C ASP A 91 -8.92 11.12 -19.46
N PRO A 92 -9.17 12.41 -19.74
CA PRO A 92 -9.20 12.90 -21.11
C PRO A 92 -7.83 12.86 -21.79
N ALA A 93 -6.73 12.91 -21.02
CA ALA A 93 -5.37 12.98 -21.53
C ALA A 93 -4.84 11.62 -22.05
N PHE A 94 -5.54 10.52 -21.76
CA PHE A 94 -5.14 9.17 -22.17
C PHE A 94 -6.03 8.64 -23.31
N ASP A 95 -5.74 9.00 -24.56
CA ASP A 95 -6.50 8.54 -25.73
C ASP A 95 -5.66 7.71 -26.72
N PRO A 96 -5.50 6.40 -26.48
CA PRO A 96 -4.84 5.51 -27.43
C PRO A 96 -5.66 5.26 -28.70
N ASN A 97 -6.98 5.50 -28.68
CA ASN A 97 -7.88 5.41 -29.83
C ASN A 97 -7.62 4.20 -30.76
N ALA A 98 -7.68 2.98 -30.23
CA ALA A 98 -7.43 1.78 -31.05
C ALA A 98 -8.56 1.59 -32.07
N ASN A 99 -8.21 1.27 -33.32
CA ASN A 99 -9.17 1.24 -34.43
C ASN A 99 -10.04 -0.03 -34.47
N ASN A 100 -9.73 -1.05 -33.66
CA ASN A 100 -10.49 -2.29 -33.58
C ASN A 100 -10.41 -2.87 -32.17
N LEU A 101 -11.17 -3.93 -31.92
CA LEU A 101 -11.34 -4.58 -30.62
C LEU A 101 -10.00 -4.80 -29.91
N SER A 102 -9.89 -4.29 -28.68
CA SER A 102 -8.77 -4.52 -27.78
C SER A 102 -9.21 -5.48 -26.68
N ALA A 103 -8.43 -6.54 -26.43
CA ALA A 103 -8.85 -7.65 -25.59
C ALA A 103 -8.05 -7.77 -24.29
N THR A 104 -6.87 -7.15 -24.20
CA THR A 104 -6.04 -7.23 -22.98
C THR A 104 -5.22 -5.97 -22.76
N VAL A 105 -5.09 -5.58 -21.50
CA VAL A 105 -4.29 -4.46 -21.02
C VAL A 105 -3.47 -4.91 -19.82
N VAL A 106 -2.17 -4.60 -19.80
CA VAL A 106 -1.26 -4.91 -18.69
C VAL A 106 -0.39 -3.70 -18.40
N VAL A 107 -0.21 -3.38 -17.13
CA VAL A 107 0.67 -2.30 -16.67
C VAL A 107 2.06 -2.89 -16.42
N GLN A 108 3.09 -2.30 -17.03
CA GLN A 108 4.48 -2.65 -16.81
C GLN A 108 5.06 -1.91 -15.59
N PRO A 109 6.19 -2.37 -15.02
CA PRO A 109 6.86 -1.73 -13.88
C PRO A 109 7.37 -0.32 -14.12
N ASP A 110 7.64 0.00 -15.39
CA ASP A 110 8.03 1.34 -15.81
C ASP A 110 6.81 2.20 -16.18
N GLY A 111 5.60 1.73 -15.83
CA GLY A 111 4.32 2.37 -16.06
C GLY A 111 3.88 2.42 -17.49
N LYS A 112 4.62 1.81 -18.41
CA LYS A 112 4.13 1.62 -19.77
C LYS A 112 2.99 0.62 -19.75
N ILE A 113 2.14 0.69 -20.76
CA ILE A 113 0.96 -0.15 -20.85
C ILE A 113 1.13 -1.03 -22.08
N LEU A 114 1.13 -2.34 -21.88
CA LEU A 114 1.03 -3.31 -22.96
C LEU A 114 -0.44 -3.52 -23.29
N VAL A 115 -0.77 -3.48 -24.58
CA VAL A 115 -2.12 -3.68 -25.08
C VAL A 115 -2.09 -4.66 -26.25
N ALA A 116 -2.98 -5.64 -26.24
CA ALA A 116 -3.11 -6.59 -27.35
C ALA A 116 -4.58 -6.75 -27.77
N GLY A 117 -4.79 -7.10 -29.05
CA GLY A 117 -6.12 -7.22 -29.63
C GLY A 117 -6.11 -7.32 -31.15
N ALA A 118 -7.27 -7.09 -31.78
CA ALA A 118 -7.46 -7.18 -33.23
C ALA A 118 -7.20 -5.84 -33.97
N PHE A 119 -6.62 -4.85 -33.29
CA PHE A 119 -6.31 -3.54 -33.87
C PHE A 119 -5.14 -3.60 -34.86
N SER A 120 -5.18 -2.72 -35.86
CA SER A 120 -4.08 -2.46 -36.79
C SER A 120 -3.46 -1.07 -36.60
N VAL A 121 -4.18 -0.18 -35.90
CA VAL A 121 -3.76 1.19 -35.59
C VAL A 121 -4.09 1.51 -34.14
N ILE A 122 -3.15 2.15 -33.45
CA ILE A 122 -3.28 2.65 -32.09
C ILE A 122 -2.36 3.85 -31.87
N GLY A 123 -2.84 4.87 -31.16
CA GLY A 123 -2.14 6.14 -30.94
C GLY A 123 -1.82 6.86 -32.23
N GLY A 124 -2.63 6.66 -33.29
CA GLY A 124 -2.36 7.15 -34.64
C GLY A 124 -1.22 6.44 -35.38
N GLN A 125 -0.66 5.36 -34.82
CA GLN A 125 0.47 4.61 -35.40
C GLN A 125 0.03 3.23 -35.89
N GLN A 126 0.59 2.76 -37.01
CA GLN A 126 0.41 1.37 -37.46
C GLN A 126 1.16 0.41 -36.54
N ARG A 127 0.42 -0.21 -35.61
CA ARG A 127 0.90 -1.26 -34.72
C ARG A 127 -0.22 -2.30 -34.69
N ALA A 128 0.03 -3.45 -35.29
CA ALA A 128 -0.98 -4.50 -35.39
C ALA A 128 -0.82 -5.52 -34.26
N GLY A 129 -1.92 -5.90 -33.63
CA GLY A 129 -1.97 -7.03 -32.70
C GLY A 129 -1.44 -6.74 -31.30
N LEU A 130 -0.33 -6.02 -31.19
CA LEU A 130 0.37 -5.73 -29.94
C LEU A 130 1.01 -4.34 -29.99
N ALA A 131 0.83 -3.55 -28.94
CA ALA A 131 1.49 -2.26 -28.78
C ALA A 131 1.90 -2.03 -27.33
N ARG A 132 2.90 -1.16 -27.17
CA ARG A 132 3.31 -0.62 -25.89
C ARG A 132 3.09 0.88 -25.89
N LEU A 133 2.23 1.35 -25.00
CA LEU A 133 1.90 2.76 -24.83
C LEU A 133 2.78 3.35 -23.72
N ASN A 134 3.34 4.52 -23.98
CA ASN A 134 3.98 5.29 -22.93
C ASN A 134 2.90 6.00 -22.11
N THR A 135 3.07 6.01 -20.79
CA THR A 135 2.28 6.89 -19.92
C THR A 135 3.12 8.13 -19.61
N ALA A 136 2.51 9.31 -19.65
CA ALA A 136 3.21 10.57 -19.38
C ALA A 136 3.57 10.78 -17.89
N VAL A 137 3.56 9.71 -17.06
CA VAL A 137 3.71 9.84 -15.61
C VAL A 137 4.90 9.00 -15.16
N ALA A 138 6.01 9.67 -14.83
CA ALA A 138 7.20 9.05 -14.28
C ALA A 138 6.87 8.22 -13.03
N ALA A 139 7.64 7.16 -12.78
CA ALA A 139 7.55 6.40 -11.53
C ALA A 139 7.84 7.34 -10.37
N ARG A 140 6.89 7.44 -9.43
CA ARG A 140 7.05 8.18 -8.19
C ARG A 140 7.06 7.20 -7.04
N GLN A 141 8.00 7.38 -6.13
CA GLN A 141 8.00 6.70 -4.85
C GLN A 141 8.49 7.67 -3.80
N GLU A 142 7.80 7.71 -2.67
CA GLU A 142 8.16 8.57 -1.56
C GLU A 142 7.86 7.84 -0.25
N LEU A 143 8.85 7.76 0.62
CA LEU A 143 8.69 7.23 1.97
C LEU A 143 8.65 8.42 2.93
N THR A 144 7.58 8.54 3.70
CA THR A 144 7.33 9.65 4.63
C THR A 144 6.93 9.14 6.00
N VAL A 145 7.10 10.00 7.00
CA VAL A 145 6.61 9.80 8.37
C VAL A 145 5.62 10.92 8.69
N SER A 146 4.54 10.60 9.38
CA SER A 146 3.62 11.61 9.91
C SER A 146 4.33 12.48 10.95
N ALA A 147 3.88 13.73 11.11
CA ALA A 147 4.53 14.70 12.01
C ALA A 147 4.54 14.28 13.49
N ASP A 148 3.61 13.41 13.89
CA ASP A 148 3.51 12.80 15.23
C ASP A 148 4.31 11.50 15.37
N GLY A 149 5.01 11.05 14.32
CA GLY A 149 5.81 9.83 14.34
C GLY A 149 5.02 8.52 14.41
N THR A 150 3.69 8.57 14.25
CA THR A 150 2.82 7.39 14.44
C THR A 150 2.57 6.57 13.19
N THR A 151 2.81 7.15 12.01
CA THR A 151 2.49 6.54 10.72
C THR A 151 3.63 6.69 9.74
N VAL A 152 4.03 5.58 9.12
CA VAL A 152 4.94 5.56 7.97
C VAL A 152 4.13 5.27 6.72
N THR A 153 4.33 6.07 5.67
CA THR A 153 3.65 5.93 4.39
C THR A 153 4.68 5.78 3.28
N TRP A 154 4.57 4.71 2.50
CA TRP A 154 5.28 4.54 1.24
C TRP A 154 4.32 4.79 0.08
N THR A 155 4.34 6.00 -0.45
CA THR A 155 3.56 6.34 -1.64
C THR A 155 4.25 5.78 -2.88
N ARG A 156 3.44 5.26 -3.79
CA ARG A 156 3.80 4.60 -5.04
C ARG A 156 2.86 5.16 -6.10
N GLY A 157 3.38 5.93 -7.05
CA GLY A 157 2.57 6.64 -8.02
C GLY A 157 3.12 6.57 -9.44
N GLY A 158 2.28 6.99 -10.38
CA GLY A 158 2.60 6.93 -11.81
C GLY A 158 2.88 5.49 -12.23
N ALA A 159 4.12 5.27 -12.67
CA ALA A 159 4.60 4.01 -13.20
C ALA A 159 4.95 2.92 -12.17
N SER A 160 5.13 3.27 -10.90
CA SER A 160 5.72 2.38 -9.88
C SER A 160 4.84 1.14 -9.60
N PRO A 161 5.30 -0.12 -9.74
CA PRO A 161 4.40 -1.28 -9.72
C PRO A 161 3.59 -1.45 -8.42
N GLU A 162 2.55 -2.27 -8.44
CA GLU A 162 1.94 -2.74 -7.20
C GLU A 162 2.85 -3.80 -6.55
N LEU A 163 3.08 -3.71 -5.25
CA LEU A 163 3.97 -4.62 -4.53
C LEU A 163 3.17 -5.58 -3.66
N ALA A 164 3.63 -6.81 -3.56
CA ALA A 164 3.19 -7.77 -2.55
C ALA A 164 4.10 -7.74 -1.33
N TRP A 165 3.58 -8.21 -0.19
CA TRP A 165 4.33 -8.39 1.07
C TRP A 165 5.13 -7.14 1.49
N VAL A 166 4.46 -5.99 1.50
CA VAL A 166 5.14 -4.75 1.88
C VAL A 166 5.44 -4.74 3.38
N THR A 167 6.68 -4.50 3.74
CA THR A 167 7.15 -4.36 5.12
C THR A 167 7.85 -3.03 5.34
N PHE A 168 7.79 -2.57 6.59
CA PHE A 168 8.52 -1.41 7.07
C PHE A 168 9.54 -1.84 8.11
N GLU A 169 10.70 -1.20 8.10
CA GLU A 169 11.82 -1.47 8.98
C GLU A 169 12.44 -0.15 9.47
N PHE A 170 13.05 -0.18 10.64
CA PHE A 170 13.65 0.97 11.31
C PHE A 170 15.12 0.68 11.66
N ALA A 171 15.97 1.69 11.58
CA ALA A 171 17.34 1.60 12.08
C ALA A 171 17.74 2.93 12.74
N ARG A 172 18.45 2.84 13.87
CA ARG A 172 19.22 3.98 14.36
C ARG A 172 20.43 4.19 13.44
N ASP A 173 21.05 5.37 13.53
CA ASP A 173 22.29 5.63 12.80
C ASP A 173 23.38 4.63 13.23
N GLY A 174 24.04 4.01 12.25
CA GLY A 174 25.04 2.95 12.48
C GLY A 174 24.50 1.56 12.80
N GLU A 175 23.23 1.43 13.17
CA GLU A 175 22.60 0.14 13.53
C GLU A 175 21.97 -0.58 12.33
N PRO A 176 21.78 -1.91 12.39
CA PRO A 176 21.04 -2.65 11.37
C PRO A 176 19.53 -2.35 11.42
N PHE A 177 18.84 -2.62 10.31
CA PHE A 177 17.39 -2.50 10.23
C PHE A 177 16.68 -3.59 11.04
N THR A 178 15.70 -3.19 11.83
CA THR A 178 14.78 -4.06 12.56
C THR A 178 13.35 -3.95 12.01
N PRO A 179 12.58 -5.04 11.94
CA PRO A 179 11.20 -4.99 11.44
C PRO A 179 10.28 -4.12 12.32
N LEU A 180 9.49 -3.25 11.69
CA LEU A 180 8.36 -2.56 12.30
C LEU A 180 7.06 -3.32 12.08
N GLY A 181 6.86 -3.90 10.88
CA GLY A 181 5.66 -4.69 10.57
C GLY A 181 5.28 -4.67 9.09
N PHE A 182 4.14 -5.31 8.79
CA PHE A 182 3.54 -5.32 7.46
C PHE A 182 2.75 -4.04 7.20
N GLY A 183 2.91 -3.48 6.00
CA GLY A 183 2.09 -2.38 5.54
C GLY A 183 0.67 -2.81 5.20
N ALA A 184 -0.31 -1.96 5.51
CA ALA A 184 -1.65 -2.02 4.97
C ALA A 184 -1.71 -1.27 3.62
N ARG A 185 -2.42 -1.82 2.64
CA ARG A 185 -2.69 -1.12 1.37
C ARG A 185 -3.54 0.11 1.65
N SER A 186 -3.13 1.25 1.09
CA SER A 186 -3.88 2.52 1.12
C SER A 186 -3.94 3.09 -0.30
N SER A 187 -4.85 4.03 -0.59
CA SER A 187 -4.86 4.68 -1.91
C SER A 187 -3.49 5.27 -2.24
N GLY A 188 -2.92 4.91 -3.40
CA GLY A 188 -1.61 5.41 -3.82
C GLY A 188 -0.39 4.86 -3.08
N GLY A 189 -0.51 3.86 -2.20
CA GLY A 189 0.66 3.19 -1.63
C GLY A 189 0.38 2.22 -0.47
N TRP A 190 1.32 2.18 0.47
CA TRP A 190 1.27 1.32 1.66
C TRP A 190 1.53 2.16 2.91
N GLN A 191 0.88 1.82 4.01
CA GLN A 191 1.06 2.53 5.27
C GLN A 191 1.15 1.57 6.46
N LEU A 192 1.92 1.95 7.48
CA LEU A 192 1.93 1.30 8.77
C LEU A 192 1.69 2.36 9.85
N ALA A 193 0.59 2.22 10.57
CA ALA A 193 0.17 3.13 11.64
C ALA A 193 0.38 2.49 13.02
N GLY A 194 0.19 3.28 14.09
CA GLY A 194 0.30 2.81 15.47
C GLY A 194 1.75 2.65 15.95
N LEU A 195 2.67 3.39 15.34
CA LEU A 195 4.09 3.39 15.70
C LEU A 195 4.38 4.42 16.80
N SER A 196 5.53 4.24 17.46
CA SER A 196 6.12 5.21 18.38
C SER A 196 7.56 5.47 17.95
N LEU A 197 7.74 6.22 16.86
CA LEU A 197 9.07 6.52 16.34
C LEU A 197 9.78 7.56 17.22
N PRO A 198 11.13 7.52 17.32
CA PRO A 198 11.86 8.44 18.18
C PRO A 198 11.80 9.88 17.66
N ASP A 199 11.53 10.83 18.58
CA ASP A 199 11.65 12.26 18.30
C ASP A 199 13.02 12.81 18.70
N GLY A 200 13.47 13.85 17.98
CA GLY A 200 14.71 14.56 18.29
C GLY A 200 16.01 13.79 18.02
N GLN A 201 15.96 12.64 17.37
CA GLN A 201 17.12 11.83 16.98
C GLN A 201 17.07 11.52 15.48
N SER A 202 18.23 11.42 14.84
CA SER A 202 18.30 10.93 13.45
C SER A 202 18.11 9.41 13.41
N TYR A 203 17.36 8.94 12.41
CA TYR A 203 17.12 7.53 12.17
C TYR A 203 16.85 7.25 10.69
N ARG A 204 16.83 5.96 10.32
CA ARG A 204 16.50 5.51 8.98
C ARG A 204 15.26 4.63 9.00
N LEU A 205 14.45 4.77 7.97
CA LEU A 205 13.34 3.87 7.68
C LEU A 205 13.58 3.22 6.34
N ARG A 206 13.16 1.96 6.21
CA ARG A 206 13.19 1.24 4.95
C ARG A 206 11.82 0.63 4.70
N ALA A 207 11.28 0.84 3.51
CA ALA A 207 10.12 0.14 3.01
C ALA A 207 10.58 -0.89 1.96
N ARG A 208 10.02 -2.09 2.00
CA ARG A 208 10.35 -3.20 1.11
C ARG A 208 9.09 -3.85 0.59
N GLY A 209 9.13 -4.41 -0.61
CA GLY A 209 8.07 -5.26 -1.13
C GLY A 209 8.54 -6.09 -2.32
N ILE A 210 7.72 -7.03 -2.74
CA ILE A 210 8.04 -7.95 -3.83
C ILE A 210 7.18 -7.62 -5.05
N TYR A 211 7.82 -7.58 -6.21
CA TYR A 211 7.16 -7.52 -7.50
C TYR A 211 7.72 -8.60 -8.41
N GLU A 212 6.88 -9.50 -8.92
CA GLU A 212 7.30 -10.60 -9.81
C GLU A 212 8.54 -11.37 -9.30
N GLY A 213 8.61 -11.60 -7.98
CA GLY A 213 9.74 -12.28 -7.34
C GLY A 213 10.99 -11.43 -7.10
N SER A 214 11.00 -10.16 -7.54
CA SER A 214 12.09 -9.21 -7.31
C SER A 214 11.81 -8.30 -6.11
N LEU A 215 12.84 -8.00 -5.32
CA LEU A 215 12.76 -7.06 -4.20
C LEU A 215 12.81 -5.62 -4.70
N VAL A 216 11.88 -4.79 -4.21
CA VAL A 216 11.89 -3.34 -4.39
C VAL A 216 11.97 -2.69 -3.02
N GLU A 217 12.82 -1.67 -2.86
CA GLU A 217 12.99 -0.97 -1.59
C GLU A 217 13.18 0.54 -1.74
N THR A 218 12.89 1.28 -0.67
CA THR A 218 13.18 2.71 -0.52
C THR A 218 13.64 2.97 0.90
N VAL A 219 14.68 3.79 1.06
CA VAL A 219 15.21 4.19 2.37
C VAL A 219 15.02 5.69 2.55
N LEU A 220 14.48 6.08 3.70
CA LEU A 220 14.38 7.46 4.16
C LEU A 220 15.35 7.65 5.33
N ARG A 221 16.10 8.75 5.33
CA ARG A 221 16.83 9.23 6.50
C ARG A 221 16.03 10.40 7.10
N VAL A 222 15.62 10.25 8.35
CA VAL A 222 14.97 11.31 9.13
C VAL A 222 16.05 11.95 9.99
N GLU A 223 16.16 13.27 9.94
CA GLU A 223 17.16 14.01 10.70
C GLU A 223 16.59 14.55 12.01
N SER A 224 17.42 14.61 13.06
CA SER A 224 17.06 15.26 14.32
C SER A 224 16.78 16.75 14.10
N SER A 225 15.67 17.26 14.66
CA SER A 225 15.28 18.66 14.58
C SER A 225 16.02 19.57 15.57
N LEU A 226 17.25 19.24 15.97
CA LEU A 226 18.04 20.12 16.84
C LEU A 226 18.47 21.34 16.03
N GLU A 227 17.69 22.43 16.07
CA GLU A 227 18.25 23.73 15.72
C GLU A 227 19.47 23.98 16.63
N PRO A 228 20.62 24.42 16.10
CA PRO A 228 21.60 25.06 16.97
C PRO A 228 20.90 26.29 17.56
N THR A 229 20.67 26.28 18.87
CA THR A 229 20.17 27.46 19.59
C THR A 229 21.03 28.64 19.14
N PRO A 230 20.48 29.69 18.51
CA PRO A 230 21.27 30.86 18.20
C PRO A 230 21.82 31.38 19.53
N THR A 231 23.15 31.41 19.65
CA THR A 231 23.82 32.05 20.78
C THR A 231 23.35 33.49 20.80
N THR A 232 22.53 33.82 21.79
CA THR A 232 21.88 35.11 21.95
C THR A 232 22.92 36.23 22.02
N GLY A 233 23.08 36.98 20.94
CA GLY A 233 23.40 38.42 21.01
C GLY A 233 22.11 39.20 21.30
N PRO A 234 22.16 40.34 22.00
CA PRO A 234 20.95 40.95 22.54
C PRO A 234 20.05 41.56 21.43
N THR A 235 18.78 41.14 21.48
CA THR A 235 17.56 41.86 21.07
C THR A 235 17.41 42.27 19.61
N SER A 236 16.77 41.41 18.82
CA SER A 236 15.80 41.85 17.83
C SER A 236 14.58 40.90 17.82
N THR A 237 13.40 41.51 17.72
CA THR A 237 12.05 40.94 17.87
C THR A 237 11.84 39.62 17.12
N PRO A 238 11.13 38.61 17.68
CA PRO A 238 10.89 37.35 16.96
C PRO A 238 9.95 37.59 15.77
N GLY A 239 10.46 37.39 14.55
CA GLY A 239 9.62 37.19 13.36
C GLY A 239 9.05 35.76 13.32
N PRO A 240 7.99 35.51 12.54
CA PRO A 240 7.35 34.19 12.48
C PRO A 240 8.32 33.10 12.01
N THR A 241 8.32 31.99 12.73
CA THR A 241 9.10 30.77 12.46
C THR A 241 8.87 30.28 11.02
N PRO A 242 9.91 30.10 10.18
CA PRO A 242 9.74 29.52 8.86
C PRO A 242 9.47 28.01 8.97
N PRO A 243 8.60 27.43 8.12
CA PRO A 243 8.33 26.00 8.16
C PRO A 243 9.55 25.16 7.74
N SER A 244 9.66 23.99 8.34
CA SER A 244 10.70 22.97 8.18
C SER A 244 10.96 22.65 6.70
N ARG A 245 12.23 22.79 6.26
CA ARG A 245 12.65 22.47 4.90
C ARG A 245 12.92 20.97 4.77
N VAL A 246 12.11 20.25 3.98
CA VAL A 246 12.39 18.88 3.56
C VAL A 246 13.42 18.91 2.42
N GLN A 247 14.61 18.35 2.65
CA GLN A 247 15.66 18.25 1.63
C GLN A 247 15.62 16.84 1.02
N ILE A 248 15.07 16.73 -0.19
CA ILE A 248 14.91 15.47 -0.90
C ILE A 248 16.24 15.07 -1.56
N TYR A 249 16.82 13.95 -1.15
CA TYR A 249 17.88 13.29 -1.91
C TYR A 249 17.26 12.28 -2.89
N LEU A 250 17.39 12.56 -4.19
CA LEU A 250 17.05 11.61 -5.26
C LEU A 250 18.12 10.51 -5.30
N PRO A 251 17.77 9.20 -5.25
CA PRO A 251 18.74 8.16 -5.51
C PRO A 251 19.12 8.16 -6.99
N LEU A 252 20.43 8.18 -7.23
CA LEU A 252 21.06 8.02 -8.53
C LEU A 252 20.68 6.66 -9.10
N VAL A 253 20.02 6.63 -10.26
CA VAL A 253 19.77 5.39 -11.01
C VAL A 253 21.14 4.83 -11.42
N ALA A 254 21.52 3.68 -10.85
CA ALA A 254 22.61 2.89 -11.41
C ALA A 254 22.17 2.39 -12.79
N ARG A 255 22.99 2.67 -13.79
CA ARG A 255 22.80 2.27 -15.20
C ARG A 255 22.88 0.76 -15.37
#